data_AF-A0A956AAZ6-F1
#
_entry.id   AF-A0A956AAZ6-F1
#
_cell.length_a   1.000
_cell.length_b   1.000
_cell.length_c   1.000
_cell.angle_alpha   90.00
_cell.angle_beta   90.00
_cell.angle_gamma   90.00
#
_symmetry.space_group_name_H-M   'P 1'
#
loop_
_entity.id
_entity.type
_entity.pdbx_description
1 polymer ?
#
loop_
_entity_poly.entity_id
_entity_poly.type
_entity_poly.pdbx_seq_one_letter_code
_entity_poly.pdbx_strand_id
1 'polypeptide(L)'
;TAAASKPTAAACKPSDVTSKVSFDWKLFVSAAKDESRLLGSILEHAQFVDFADRALVLAPDEGFQTLLLDGNYRRQIEDALVRFAGPGCRLELADAPDPRARSLAKIADDQRRDDLAAKRQQIESNPLVQGGVRAVFPDAQLLSIRATLQEDP
;
A
#
# COMPACT_ATOMS: atom_id res chain seq x y z
N THR A 1 -40.73 3.30 59.11
CA THR A 1 -39.34 2.97 59.51
C THR A 1 -38.91 1.76 58.68
N ALA A 2 -38.52 1.87 57.41
CA ALA A 2 -37.38 2.57 56.79
C ALA A 2 -36.01 2.11 57.34
N ALA A 3 -35.39 1.13 56.66
CA ALA A 3 -34.00 1.18 56.17
C ALA A 3 -33.55 -0.22 55.72
N ALA A 4 -33.69 -0.48 54.41
CA ALA A 4 -33.05 -1.58 53.71
C ALA A 4 -31.55 -1.31 53.58
N SER A 5 -30.71 -2.21 54.09
CA SER A 5 -29.26 -2.16 53.85
C SER A 5 -28.93 -2.99 52.61
N LYS A 6 -28.57 -2.27 51.54
CA LYS A 6 -28.13 -2.80 50.25
C LYS A 6 -26.87 -3.67 50.37
N PRO A 7 -26.72 -4.70 49.52
CA PRO A 7 -25.43 -5.33 49.29
C PRO A 7 -24.47 -4.35 48.59
N THR A 8 -23.27 -4.22 49.13
CA THR A 8 -22.16 -3.45 48.57
C THR A 8 -21.83 -4.01 47.18
N ALA A 9 -22.17 -3.24 46.15
CA ALA A 9 -21.78 -3.49 44.78
C ALA A 9 -20.25 -3.50 44.70
N ALA A 10 -19.68 -4.68 44.47
CA ALA A 10 -18.34 -4.78 43.92
C ALA A 10 -18.33 -3.99 42.61
N ALA A 11 -17.46 -2.98 42.55
CA ALA A 11 -17.23 -2.17 41.37
C ALA A 11 -16.75 -3.08 40.23
N CYS A 12 -17.69 -3.56 39.42
CA CYS A 12 -17.42 -4.02 38.07
C CYS A 12 -16.91 -2.79 37.30
N LYS A 13 -15.59 -2.61 37.24
CA LYS A 13 -14.98 -1.79 36.20
C LYS A 13 -15.49 -2.35 34.87
N PRO A 14 -16.16 -1.57 34.01
CA PRO A 14 -16.20 -1.93 32.61
C PRO A 14 -14.75 -1.83 32.16
N SER A 15 -14.11 -2.98 31.95
CA SER A 15 -12.96 -3.02 31.05
C SER A 15 -13.50 -2.53 29.72
N ASP A 16 -13.27 -1.26 29.44
CA ASP A 16 -13.50 -0.60 28.17
C ASP A 16 -12.51 -1.24 27.18
N VAL A 17 -12.82 -2.47 26.79
CA VAL A 17 -12.26 -3.10 25.61
C VAL A 17 -13.02 -2.49 24.44
N THR A 18 -12.80 -1.18 24.23
CA THR A 18 -12.98 -0.58 22.92
C THR A 18 -11.97 -1.25 22.03
N SER A 19 -12.35 -2.40 21.47
CA SER A 19 -11.75 -2.93 20.27
C SER A 19 -11.89 -1.81 19.23
N LYS A 20 -10.87 -0.94 19.11
CA LYS A 20 -10.70 -0.13 17.90
C LYS A 20 -10.56 -1.15 16.79
N VAL A 21 -11.67 -1.42 16.11
CA VAL A 21 -11.69 -2.23 14.89
C VAL A 21 -10.80 -1.47 13.92
N SER A 22 -9.54 -1.88 13.84
CA SER A 22 -8.59 -1.31 12.90
C SER A 22 -9.05 -1.73 11.50
N PHE A 23 -9.36 -0.76 10.66
CA PHE A 23 -9.72 -1.02 9.27
C PHE A 23 -8.52 -1.59 8.53
N ASP A 24 -8.65 -2.83 8.04
CA ASP A 24 -7.59 -3.48 7.27
C ASP A 24 -7.71 -3.12 5.79
N TRP A 25 -6.89 -2.16 5.36
CA TRP A 25 -6.84 -1.69 3.98
C TRP A 25 -6.54 -2.81 2.98
N LYS A 26 -5.63 -3.74 3.31
CA LYS A 26 -5.27 -4.83 2.39
C LYS A 26 -6.42 -5.79 2.19
N LEU A 27 -7.13 -6.11 3.28
CA LEU A 27 -8.31 -6.98 3.22
C LEU A 27 -9.43 -6.32 2.40
N PHE A 28 -9.65 -5.02 2.58
CA PHE A 28 -10.63 -4.27 1.80
C PHE A 28 -10.29 -4.25 0.31
N VAL A 29 -9.04 -3.95 -0.05
CA VAL A 29 -8.59 -3.95 -1.46
C VAL A 29 -8.73 -5.35 -2.07
N SER A 30 -8.43 -6.42 -1.33
CA SER A 30 -8.63 -7.79 -1.80
C SER A 30 -10.10 -8.09 -2.06
N ALA A 31 -11.00 -7.76 -1.12
CA ALA A 31 -12.44 -7.98 -1.28
C ALA A 31 -13.00 -7.19 -2.48
N ALA A 32 -12.54 -5.96 -2.65
CA ALA A 32 -12.90 -5.12 -3.81
C ALA A 32 -12.41 -5.69 -5.14
N LYS A 33 -11.23 -6.33 -5.15
CA LYS A 33 -10.65 -6.98 -6.33
C LYS A 33 -11.43 -8.24 -6.73
N ASP A 34 -11.97 -8.97 -5.76
CA ASP A 34 -12.84 -10.12 -5.98
C ASP A 34 -14.17 -9.71 -6.62
N GLU A 35 -14.69 -8.51 -6.29
CA GLU A 35 -15.90 -7.96 -6.95
C GLU A 35 -15.60 -7.40 -8.35
N SER A 36 -14.52 -6.61 -8.48
CA SER A 36 -14.13 -5.99 -9.73
C SER A 36 -12.63 -5.81 -9.79
N ARG A 37 -12.01 -6.47 -10.78
CA ARG A 37 -10.56 -6.36 -11.02
C ARG A 37 -10.11 -4.92 -11.24
N LEU A 38 -10.92 -4.10 -11.91
CA LEU A 38 -10.62 -2.68 -12.14
C LEU A 38 -10.70 -1.87 -10.85
N LEU A 39 -11.71 -2.11 -10.02
CA LEU A 39 -11.90 -1.41 -8.76
C LEU A 39 -10.78 -1.76 -7.76
N GLY A 40 -10.42 -3.04 -7.68
CA GLY A 40 -9.24 -3.49 -6.94
C GLY A 40 -7.96 -2.80 -7.41
N SER A 41 -7.72 -2.72 -8.73
CA SER A 41 -6.55 -2.01 -9.27
C SER A 41 -6.54 -0.52 -8.92
N ILE A 42 -7.69 0.17 -8.96
CA ILE A 42 -7.80 1.59 -8.57
C ILE A 42 -7.42 1.74 -7.10
N LEU A 43 -7.94 0.87 -6.22
CA LEU A 43 -7.62 0.92 -4.79
C LEU A 43 -6.17 0.51 -4.49
N GLU A 44 -5.58 -0.43 -5.23
CA GLU A 44 -4.17 -0.79 -5.08
C GLU A 44 -3.24 0.39 -5.34
N HIS A 45 -3.62 1.29 -6.26
CA HIS A 45 -2.85 2.48 -6.60
C HIS A 45 -3.26 3.71 -5.78
N ALA A 46 -4.42 3.72 -5.14
CA ALA A 46 -4.83 4.78 -4.23
C ALA A 46 -3.95 4.81 -2.97
N GLN A 47 -3.69 6.02 -2.47
CA GLN A 47 -2.98 6.22 -1.21
C GLN A 47 -3.99 6.19 -0.06
N PHE A 48 -3.89 5.17 0.79
CA PHE A 48 -4.65 5.13 2.04
C PHE A 48 -4.07 6.12 3.04
N VAL A 49 -4.86 7.14 3.40
CA VAL A 49 -4.43 8.20 4.33
C VAL A 49 -4.90 7.84 5.74
N ASP A 50 -6.20 7.66 5.93
CA ASP A 50 -6.78 7.36 7.24
C ASP A 50 -8.16 6.69 7.11
N PHE A 51 -8.60 6.05 8.20
CA PHE A 51 -9.97 5.63 8.41
C PHE A 51 -10.42 6.02 9.81
N ALA A 52 -10.98 7.23 9.93
CA ALA A 52 -11.48 7.80 11.19
C ALA A 52 -12.96 8.16 11.05
N ASP A 53 -13.75 8.00 12.12
CA ASP A 53 -15.17 8.37 12.15
C ASP A 53 -16.01 7.82 10.98
N ARG A 54 -15.66 6.60 10.53
CA ARG A 54 -16.24 5.91 9.37
C ARG A 54 -16.02 6.62 8.03
N ALA A 55 -15.09 7.56 7.95
CA ALA A 55 -14.64 8.16 6.71
C ALA A 55 -13.36 7.47 6.23
N LEU A 56 -13.40 6.88 5.04
CA LEU A 56 -12.22 6.41 4.34
C LEU A 56 -11.61 7.58 3.57
N VAL A 57 -10.42 8.01 3.95
CA VAL A 57 -9.70 9.10 3.29
C VAL A 57 -8.69 8.50 2.32
N LEU A 58 -8.91 8.74 1.02
CA LEU A 58 -8.01 8.35 -0.05
C LEU A 58 -7.37 9.58 -0.68
N ALA A 59 -6.04 9.55 -0.84
CA ALA A 59 -5.36 10.54 -1.67
C ALA A 59 -5.17 10.00 -3.10
N PRO A 60 -5.40 10.84 -4.12
CA PRO A 60 -5.23 10.43 -5.51
C PRO A 60 -3.76 10.20 -5.84
N ASP A 61 -3.47 9.13 -6.55
CA ASP A 61 -2.18 8.92 -7.21
C ASP A 61 -2.25 9.48 -8.63
N GLU A 62 -1.15 10.06 -9.13
CA GLU A 62 -1.14 10.86 -10.38
C GLU A 62 -1.71 10.10 -11.60
N GLY A 63 -1.58 8.77 -11.64
CA GLY A 63 -2.11 7.94 -12.73
C GLY A 63 -3.58 7.54 -12.62
N PHE A 64 -4.17 7.61 -11.42
CA PHE A 64 -5.51 7.08 -11.13
C PHE A 64 -6.48 8.14 -10.59
N GLN A 65 -6.04 9.39 -10.47
CA GLN A 65 -6.86 10.51 -10.01
C GLN A 65 -8.15 10.67 -10.80
N THR A 66 -8.08 10.58 -12.14
CA THR A 66 -9.26 10.70 -13.01
C THR A 66 -10.30 9.60 -12.77
N LEU A 67 -9.84 8.38 -12.44
CA LEU A 67 -10.71 7.23 -12.13
C LEU A 67 -11.31 7.34 -10.72
N LEU A 68 -10.57 7.88 -9.75
CA LEU A 68 -11.09 8.15 -8.40
C LEU A 68 -12.12 9.30 -8.39
N LEU A 69 -11.95 10.28 -9.28
CA LEU A 69 -12.87 11.41 -9.44
C LEU A 69 -14.10 11.07 -10.30
N ASP A 70 -14.09 9.96 -11.02
CA ASP A 70 -15.25 9.48 -11.76
C ASP A 70 -16.36 9.05 -10.79
N GLY A 71 -17.53 9.68 -10.93
CA GLY A 71 -18.68 9.43 -10.07
C GLY A 71 -19.17 7.98 -10.09
N ASN A 72 -18.89 7.21 -11.14
CA ASN A 72 -19.26 5.79 -11.20
C ASN A 72 -18.37 4.94 -10.28
N TYR A 73 -17.04 5.07 -10.40
CA TYR A 73 -16.11 4.32 -9.56
C TYR A 73 -16.17 4.79 -8.11
N ARG A 74 -16.34 6.09 -7.87
CA ARG A 74 -16.54 6.63 -6.52
C ARG A 74 -17.71 5.95 -5.81
N ARG A 75 -18.87 5.85 -6.48
CA ARG A 75 -20.05 5.16 -5.92
C ARG A 75 -19.79 3.69 -5.67
N GLN A 76 -19.12 3.00 -6.59
CA GLN A 76 -18.79 1.59 -6.40
C GLN A 76 -17.85 1.37 -5.21
N ILE A 77 -16.89 2.28 -4.98
CA ILE A 77 -15.99 2.23 -3.81
C ILE A 77 -16.78 2.51 -2.53
N GLU A 78 -17.69 3.49 -2.53
CA GLU A 78 -18.58 3.78 -1.39
C GLU A 78 -19.48 2.58 -1.07
N ASP A 79 -20.08 1.94 -2.08
CA ASP A 79 -20.90 0.74 -1.91
C ASP A 79 -20.08 -0.43 -1.35
N ALA A 80 -18.88 -0.67 -1.88
CA ALA A 80 -17.97 -1.69 -1.37
C ALA A 80 -17.57 -1.39 0.09
N LEU A 81 -17.30 -0.12 0.41
CA LEU A 81 -16.96 0.32 1.76
C LEU A 81 -18.12 0.07 2.74
N VAL A 82 -19.35 0.37 2.34
CA VAL A 82 -20.55 0.12 3.16
C VAL A 82 -20.77 -1.37 3.38
N ARG A 83 -20.54 -2.22 2.37
CA ARG A 83 -20.63 -3.69 2.53
C ARG A 83 -19.54 -4.24 3.46
N PHE A 84 -18.34 -3.68 3.39
CA PHE A 84 -17.19 -4.19 4.14
C PHE A 84 -17.12 -3.66 5.58
N ALA A 85 -17.27 -2.35 5.77
CA ALA A 85 -17.12 -1.68 7.07
C ALA A 85 -18.46 -1.33 7.75
N GLY A 86 -19.58 -1.48 7.03
CA GLY A 86 -20.94 -1.29 7.54
C GLY A 86 -21.60 0.04 7.16
N PRO A 87 -22.89 0.21 7.51
CA PRO A 87 -23.67 1.38 7.14
C PRO A 87 -23.14 2.66 7.80
N GLY A 88 -23.20 3.77 7.05
CA GLY A 88 -22.73 5.08 7.48
C GLY A 88 -21.24 5.34 7.24
N CYS A 89 -20.55 4.42 6.58
CA CYS A 89 -19.21 4.70 6.06
C CYS A 89 -19.29 5.60 4.81
N ARG A 90 -18.33 6.51 4.67
CA ARG A 90 -18.26 7.47 3.55
C ARG A 90 -16.86 7.54 2.98
N LEU A 91 -16.77 7.88 1.71
CA LEU A 91 -15.49 8.10 1.01
C LEU A 91 -15.18 9.59 0.94
N GLU A 92 -14.01 9.96 1.44
CA GLU A 92 -13.45 11.30 1.35
C GLU A 92 -12.17 11.23 0.51
N LEU A 93 -12.00 12.20 -0.40
CA LEU A 93 -10.81 12.32 -1.22
C LEU A 93 -9.98 13.48 -0.67
N ALA A 94 -8.69 13.24 -0.42
CA ALA A 94 -7.77 14.30 -0.05
C ALA A 94 -7.47 15.20 -1.27
N ASP A 95 -7.35 16.50 -1.04
CA ASP A 95 -7.07 17.48 -2.10
C ASP A 95 -5.67 17.33 -2.72
N ALA A 96 -4.75 16.71 -1.98
CA ALA A 96 -3.36 16.52 -2.39
C ALA A 96 -2.86 15.12 -2.01
N PRO A 97 -1.88 14.57 -2.76
CA PRO A 97 -1.17 13.38 -2.36
C PRO A 97 -0.49 13.57 -0.99
N ASP A 98 -0.59 12.57 -0.12
CA ASP A 98 0.05 12.63 1.20
C ASP A 98 1.48 12.07 1.08
N PRO A 99 2.54 12.85 1.38
CA PRO A 99 3.93 12.39 1.28
C PRO A 99 4.26 11.23 2.23
N ARG A 100 3.42 10.97 3.23
CA ARG A 100 3.59 9.86 4.19
C ARG A 100 2.80 8.62 3.81
N ALA A 101 1.73 8.77 3.04
CA ALA A 101 0.93 7.65 2.58
C ALA A 101 1.61 6.99 1.37
N ARG A 102 1.64 5.66 1.35
CA ARG A 102 2.08 4.89 0.18
C ARG A 102 0.95 3.98 -0.27
N SER A 103 0.72 3.94 -1.57
CA SER A 103 -0.21 2.98 -2.15
C SER A 103 0.35 1.55 -2.04
N LEU A 104 -0.53 0.55 -2.07
CA LEU A 104 -0.11 -0.86 -2.02
C LEU A 104 0.75 -1.22 -3.24
N ALA A 105 0.43 -0.66 -4.40
CA ALA A 105 1.23 -0.80 -5.62
C ALA A 105 2.66 -0.29 -5.41
N LYS A 106 2.82 0.91 -4.84
CA LYS A 106 4.14 1.51 -4.59
C LYS A 106 4.96 0.69 -3.58
N ILE A 107 4.32 0.16 -2.54
CA ILE A 107 4.97 -0.73 -1.57
C ILE A 107 5.47 -2.01 -2.24
N ALA A 108 4.65 -2.62 -3.11
CA ALA A 108 5.03 -3.83 -3.83
C ALA A 108 6.16 -3.58 -4.84
N ASP A 109 6.17 -2.44 -5.51
CA ASP A 109 7.22 -2.06 -6.46
C ASP A 109 8.54 -1.73 -5.75
N ASP A 110 8.49 -1.04 -4.61
CA ASP A 110 9.67 -0.80 -3.76
C ASP A 110 10.28 -2.14 -3.31
N GLN A 111 9.47 -3.07 -2.81
CA GLN A 111 9.94 -4.42 -2.41
C GLN A 111 10.56 -5.19 -3.59
N ARG A 112 9.92 -5.16 -4.76
CA ARG A 112 10.48 -5.82 -5.95
C ARG A 112 11.82 -5.22 -6.36
N ARG A 113 11.98 -3.89 -6.26
CA ARG A 113 13.24 -3.20 -6.55
C ARG A 113 14.33 -3.59 -5.57
N ASP A 114 14.01 -3.64 -4.28
CA ASP A 114 14.96 -4.03 -3.23
C ASP A 114 15.40 -5.49 -3.41
N ASP A 115 14.46 -6.40 -3.73
CA ASP A 115 14.77 -7.80 -4.05
C ASP A 115 15.69 -7.93 -5.28
N LEU A 116 15.45 -7.13 -6.31
CA LEU A 116 16.30 -7.11 -7.50
C LEU A 116 17.69 -6.55 -7.19
N ALA A 117 17.79 -5.51 -6.35
CA ALA A 117 19.07 -4.96 -5.91
C ALA A 117 19.86 -5.97 -5.07
N ALA A 118 19.18 -6.65 -4.13
CA ALA A 118 19.77 -7.71 -3.31
C ALA A 118 20.28 -8.87 -4.18
N LYS A 119 19.49 -9.31 -5.17
CA LYS A 119 19.90 -10.35 -6.13
C LYS A 119 21.09 -9.91 -6.98
N ARG A 120 21.12 -8.66 -7.45
CA ARG A 120 22.27 -8.10 -8.19
C ARG A 120 23.54 -8.10 -7.34
N GLN A 121 23.45 -7.63 -6.11
CA GLN A 121 24.58 -7.66 -5.16
C GLN A 121 25.04 -9.09 -4.85
N GLN A 122 24.12 -10.05 -4.77
CA GLN A 122 24.45 -11.47 -4.59
C GLN A 122 25.19 -12.06 -5.79
N ILE A 123 24.83 -11.66 -7.02
CA ILE A 123 25.52 -12.06 -8.25
C ILE A 123 26.92 -11.43 -8.30
N GLU A 124 27.06 -10.14 -7.98
CA GLU A 124 28.34 -9.42 -8.00
C GLU A 124 29.30 -9.88 -6.89
N SER A 125 28.76 -10.31 -5.76
CA SER A 125 29.53 -10.90 -4.66
C SER A 125 29.84 -12.39 -4.85
N ASN A 126 29.33 -13.02 -5.92
CA ASN A 126 29.60 -14.42 -6.18
C ASN A 126 31.07 -14.61 -6.61
N PRO A 127 31.85 -15.47 -5.91
CA PRO A 127 33.26 -15.68 -6.20
C PRO A 127 33.54 -16.22 -7.61
N LEU A 128 32.56 -16.88 -8.26
CA LEU A 128 32.68 -17.32 -9.66
C LEU A 128 32.60 -16.16 -10.65
N VAL A 129 31.85 -15.10 -10.33
CA VAL A 129 31.79 -13.87 -11.14
C VAL A 129 33.04 -13.01 -10.89
N GLN A 130 33.45 -12.86 -9.62
CA GLN A 130 34.70 -12.15 -9.28
C GLN A 130 35.95 -12.86 -9.82
N GLY A 131 35.96 -14.19 -9.83
CA GLY A 131 37.02 -15.00 -10.42
C GLY A 131 36.98 -15.00 -11.96
N GLY A 132 35.79 -15.08 -12.56
CA GLY A 132 35.61 -15.10 -14.01
C GLY A 132 35.95 -13.78 -14.71
N VAL A 133 35.61 -12.63 -14.11
CA VAL A 133 35.97 -11.31 -14.66
C VAL A 133 37.48 -11.06 -14.58
N ARG A 134 38.15 -11.50 -13.50
CA ARG A 134 39.62 -11.38 -13.37
C ARG A 134 40.41 -12.41 -14.20
N ALA A 135 39.86 -13.60 -14.42
CA ALA A 135 40.57 -14.66 -15.15
C ALA A 135 40.42 -14.56 -16.68
N VAL A 136 39.33 -13.99 -17.19
CA VAL A 136 39.07 -13.91 -18.65
C VAL A 136 39.57 -12.60 -19.27
N PHE A 137 39.72 -11.52 -18.49
CA PHE A 137 40.19 -10.23 -19.02
C PHE A 137 41.13 -9.49 -18.04
N PRO A 138 42.41 -9.89 -17.94
CA PRO A 138 43.36 -9.24 -17.02
C PRO A 138 43.74 -7.80 -17.40
N ASP A 139 43.48 -7.35 -18.64
CA ASP A 139 43.84 -6.01 -19.15
C ASP A 139 42.73 -5.31 -19.97
N ALA A 140 41.46 -5.72 -19.84
CA ALA A 140 40.39 -5.01 -20.54
C ALA A 140 40.08 -3.67 -19.84
N GLN A 141 40.84 -2.64 -20.19
CA GLN A 141 40.44 -1.25 -20.02
C GLN A 141 39.04 -1.08 -20.64
N LEU A 142 38.04 -0.91 -19.78
CA LEU A 142 36.65 -0.56 -20.12
C LEU A 142 36.56 0.87 -20.68
N LEU A 143 37.25 1.14 -21.80
CA LEU A 143 37.25 2.45 -22.47
C LEU A 143 36.61 2.45 -23.86
N SER A 144 36.17 1.31 -24.40
CA SER A 144 35.83 1.25 -25.84
C SER A 144 34.37 0.98 -26.20
N ILE A 145 33.44 0.79 -25.25
CA ILE A 145 32.02 0.56 -25.63
C ILE A 145 31.30 1.87 -26.03
N ARG A 146 31.86 3.05 -25.71
CA ARG A 146 31.30 4.34 -26.14
C ARG A 146 31.78 4.81 -27.52
N ALA A 147 32.76 4.13 -28.13
CA ALA A 147 33.38 4.57 -29.39
C ALA A 147 32.81 3.89 -30.65
N THR A 148 31.98 2.85 -30.54
CA THR A 148 31.44 2.13 -31.71
C THR A 148 29.93 2.29 -31.95
N LEU A 149 29.25 3.14 -31.18
CA LEU A 149 27.86 3.55 -31.47
C LEU A 149 27.77 4.95 -32.07
N GLN A 150 28.89 5.48 -32.57
CA GLN A 150 28.96 6.80 -33.17
C GLN A 150 29.86 6.77 -34.41
N GLU A 151 29.54 5.91 -35.38
CA GLU A 151 29.90 6.13 -36.79
C GLU A 151 29.16 5.12 -37.67
N ASP A 152 28.04 5.56 -38.23
CA ASP A 152 27.77 5.34 -39.65
C ASP A 152 26.93 6.54 -40.13
N PRO A 153 27.38 7.29 -41.16
CA PRO A 153 26.70 8.49 -41.68
C PRO A 153 25.40 8.20 -42.43
#